data_AF-A0A946IXG8-F1
#
_entry.id   AF-A0A946IXG8-F1
#
_cell.length_a   1.000
_cell.length_b   1.000
_cell.length_c   1.000
_cell.angle_alpha   90.00
_cell.angle_beta   90.00
_cell.angle_gamma   90.00
#
_symmetry.space_group_name_H-M   'P 1'
#
loop_
_entity.id
_entity.type
_entity.pdbx_description
1 polymer ?
#
loop_
_entity_poly.entity_id
_entity_poly.type
_entity_poly.pdbx_seq_one_letter_code
_entity_poly.pdbx_strand_id
1 'polypeptide(L)'
;MSDSELPEDGVSGKLKIVVYILTGITLLAFVAFFAKLISSKETVPKKQEFSLKDPRIMELNKTGERLQQVGFIEQALDQYIEIWESEKTNSFARAEAASTAGKLYLKLGNCKEALVWLFRSEAANPENLDKLQPLIDTCVTKVK
;
A
#
# COMPACT_ATOMS: atom_id res chain seq x y z
N MET A 1 19.00 -70.38 11.81
CA MET A 1 19.04 -69.19 12.68
C MET A 1 20.42 -68.60 12.48
N SER A 2 20.50 -67.55 11.66
CA SER A 2 21.75 -66.84 11.43
C SER A 2 21.44 -65.39 11.76
N ASP A 3 22.03 -64.97 12.88
CA ASP A 3 21.92 -63.65 13.45
C ASP A 3 22.30 -62.60 12.41
N SER A 4 21.43 -61.61 12.24
CA SER A 4 21.72 -60.43 11.42
C SER A 4 22.63 -59.51 12.24
N GLU A 5 23.94 -59.68 12.11
CA GLU A 5 24.89 -58.64 12.51
C GLU A 5 24.71 -57.44 11.57
N LEU A 6 24.28 -56.31 12.12
CA LEU A 6 24.27 -55.03 11.43
C LEU A 6 25.73 -54.63 11.16
N PRO A 7 26.13 -54.35 9.91
CA PRO A 7 27.50 -53.93 9.64
C PRO A 7 27.74 -52.56 10.27
N GLU A 8 28.64 -52.53 11.25
CA GLU A 8 29.18 -51.30 11.84
C GLU A 8 30.26 -50.72 10.90
N ASP A 9 29.93 -50.54 9.62
CA ASP A 9 30.82 -49.89 8.66
C ASP A 9 30.77 -48.37 8.88
N GLY A 10 31.43 -47.96 9.95
CA GLY A 10 31.65 -46.57 10.29
C GLY A 10 32.64 -45.94 9.31
N VAL A 11 32.17 -45.01 8.49
CA VAL A 11 33.04 -44.10 7.72
C VAL A 11 34.18 -43.55 8.57
N SER A 12 35.39 -43.53 8.01
CA SER A 12 36.62 -43.03 8.66
C SER A 12 36.37 -41.75 9.44
N GLY A 13 36.92 -41.64 10.67
CA GLY A 13 36.72 -40.47 11.53
C GLY A 13 37.05 -39.14 10.84
N LYS A 14 38.01 -39.14 9.89
CA LYS A 14 38.34 -37.98 9.05
C LYS A 14 37.20 -37.62 8.09
N LEU A 15 36.56 -38.61 7.49
CA LEU A 15 35.40 -38.43 6.61
C LEU A 15 34.18 -37.96 7.41
N LYS A 16 33.96 -38.52 8.61
CA LYS A 16 32.90 -38.06 9.53
C LYS A 16 33.07 -36.57 9.88
N ILE A 17 34.29 -36.14 10.19
CA ILE A 17 34.60 -34.73 10.47
C ILE A 17 34.26 -33.84 9.26
N VAL A 18 34.67 -34.24 8.05
CA VAL A 18 34.35 -33.49 6.83
C VAL A 18 32.85 -33.40 6.60
N VAL A 19 32.13 -34.51 6.78
CA VAL A 19 30.66 -34.55 6.63
C VAL A 19 29.99 -33.66 7.67
N TYR A 20 30.45 -33.64 8.92
CA TYR A 20 29.90 -32.75 9.95
C TYR A 20 30.15 -31.28 9.66
N ILE A 21 31.34 -30.92 9.17
CA ILE A 21 31.65 -29.54 8.77
C ILE A 21 30.76 -29.12 7.60
N LEU A 22 30.63 -29.97 6.57
CA LEU A 22 29.80 -29.69 5.40
C LEU A 22 28.31 -29.58 5.78
N THR A 23 27.85 -30.43 6.70
CA THR A 23 26.48 -30.37 7.24
C THR A 23 26.23 -29.10 8.04
N GLY A 24 27.23 -28.66 8.83
CA GLY A 24 27.16 -27.39 9.55
C GLY A 24 27.06 -26.18 8.61
N ILE A 25 27.89 -26.15 7.55
CA ILE A 25 27.87 -25.06 6.56
C ILE A 25 26.54 -25.02 5.81
N THR A 26 26.01 -26.18 5.40
CA THR A 26 24.72 -26.26 4.71
C THR A 26 23.57 -25.81 5.60
N LEU A 27 23.53 -26.25 6.87
CA LEU A 27 22.53 -25.77 7.84
C LEU A 27 22.60 -24.26 8.04
N LEU A 28 23.79 -23.67 8.19
CA LEU A 28 23.97 -22.22 8.32
C LEU A 28 23.49 -21.47 7.08
N ALA A 29 23.77 -22.00 5.88
CA ALA A 29 23.29 -21.44 4.62
C ALA A 29 21.76 -21.49 4.51
N PHE A 30 21.12 -22.60 4.91
CA PHE A 30 19.66 -22.70 4.94
C PHE A 30 19.04 -21.77 5.98
N VAL A 31 19.60 -21.67 7.19
CA VAL A 31 19.12 -20.72 8.22
C VAL A 31 19.22 -19.28 7.71
N ALA A 32 20.33 -18.90 7.05
CA ALA A 32 20.47 -17.59 6.45
C ALA A 32 19.48 -17.36 5.29
N PHE A 33 19.22 -18.38 4.47
CA PHE A 33 18.26 -18.33 3.37
C PHE A 33 16.82 -18.19 3.89
N PHE A 34 16.42 -18.98 4.89
CA PHE A 34 15.11 -18.88 5.52
C PHE A 34 14.95 -17.60 6.34
N ALA A 35 15.99 -17.14 7.05
CA ALA A 35 15.99 -15.83 7.68
C ALA A 35 15.85 -14.72 6.64
N LYS A 36 16.52 -14.83 5.47
CA LYS A 36 16.32 -13.89 4.37
C LYS A 36 14.90 -13.97 3.78
N LEU A 37 14.27 -15.15 3.72
CA LEU A 37 12.88 -15.33 3.28
C LEU A 37 11.85 -14.78 4.29
N ILE A 38 12.09 -14.96 5.58
CA ILE A 38 11.20 -14.47 6.66
C ILE A 38 11.40 -12.97 6.88
N SER A 39 12.65 -12.50 6.89
CA SER A 39 13.01 -11.08 6.95
C SER A 39 12.78 -10.35 5.62
N SER A 40 12.54 -11.06 4.50
CA SER A 40 11.92 -10.44 3.31
C SER A 40 10.44 -10.07 3.52
N LYS A 41 9.94 -10.10 4.77
CA LYS A 41 8.81 -9.28 5.21
C LYS A 41 9.12 -7.80 5.44
N GLU A 42 10.23 -7.28 4.91
CA GLU A 42 10.34 -5.88 4.51
C GLU A 42 10.73 -5.85 3.02
N THR A 43 9.78 -5.93 2.08
CA THR A 43 8.84 -4.86 1.75
C THR A 43 7.72 -5.41 0.86
N VAL A 44 6.67 -5.97 1.45
CA VAL A 44 5.36 -6.10 0.77
C VAL A 44 4.54 -4.88 1.19
N PRO A 45 4.03 -4.13 0.21
CA PRO A 45 4.49 -2.80 -0.13
C PRO A 45 4.01 -1.78 0.90
N LYS A 46 4.88 -0.85 1.32
CA LYS A 46 4.35 0.42 1.82
C LYS A 46 3.45 0.97 0.72
N LYS A 47 2.19 1.24 1.05
CA LYS A 47 1.24 2.08 0.31
C LYS A 47 1.99 3.23 -0.42
N GLN A 48 2.47 3.00 -1.63
CA GLN A 48 3.17 3.92 -2.53
C GLN A 48 3.66 3.06 -3.69
N GLU A 49 2.98 2.99 -4.81
CA GLU A 49 3.04 3.87 -5.99
C GLU A 49 2.71 2.85 -7.10
N PHE A 50 1.81 3.00 -8.07
CA PHE A 50 1.59 4.12 -8.94
C PHE A 50 0.42 3.68 -9.85
N SER A 51 -0.83 4.07 -9.54
CA SER A 51 -1.83 4.25 -10.62
C SER A 51 -1.53 5.52 -11.41
N LEU A 52 -0.51 6.28 -10.97
CA LEU A 52 0.01 7.49 -11.60
C LEU A 52 0.95 7.19 -12.78
N LYS A 53 1.07 5.94 -13.26
CA LYS A 53 1.86 5.67 -14.48
C LYS A 53 1.24 6.37 -15.68
N ASP A 54 -0.04 6.69 -15.62
CA ASP A 54 -0.66 7.55 -16.61
C ASP A 54 -0.12 8.98 -16.44
N PRO A 55 0.64 9.50 -17.44
CA PRO A 55 1.22 10.84 -17.37
C PRO A 55 0.18 11.94 -17.15
N ARG A 56 -1.05 11.75 -17.66
CA ARG A 56 -2.14 12.71 -17.50
C ARG A 56 -2.62 12.79 -16.05
N ILE A 57 -2.75 11.65 -15.36
CA ILE A 57 -3.16 11.67 -13.95
C ILE A 57 -2.08 12.36 -13.10
N MET A 58 -0.80 12.13 -13.39
CA MET A 58 0.29 12.85 -12.73
C MET A 58 0.26 14.35 -13.01
N GLU A 59 0.00 14.76 -14.26
CA GLU A 59 -0.13 16.16 -14.65
C GLU A 59 -1.28 16.85 -13.91
N LEU A 60 -2.48 16.25 -13.93
CA LEU A 60 -3.66 16.76 -13.24
C LEU A 60 -3.38 16.91 -11.74
N ASN A 61 -2.74 15.93 -11.11
CA ASN A 61 -2.46 15.98 -9.68
C ASN A 61 -1.48 17.11 -9.33
N LYS A 62 -0.37 17.24 -10.08
CA LYS A 62 0.60 18.32 -9.87
C LYS A 62 0.00 19.71 -10.12
N THR A 63 -0.84 19.84 -11.14
CA THR A 63 -1.56 21.08 -11.44
C THR A 63 -2.51 21.43 -10.30
N GLY A 64 -3.30 20.46 -9.82
CA GLY A 64 -4.20 20.63 -8.68
C GLY A 64 -3.47 21.03 -7.39
N GLU A 65 -2.33 20.41 -7.09
CA GLU A 65 -1.48 20.79 -5.96
C GLU A 65 -0.98 22.24 -6.07
N ARG A 66 -0.50 22.63 -7.26
CA ARG A 66 0.01 23.99 -7.46
C ARG A 66 -1.10 25.03 -7.36
N LEU A 67 -2.28 24.76 -7.92
CA LEU A 67 -3.45 25.61 -7.82
C LEU A 67 -3.90 25.81 -6.36
N GLN A 68 -3.87 24.75 -5.55
CA GLN A 68 -4.12 24.87 -4.11
C GLN A 68 -3.12 25.79 -3.41
N GLN A 69 -1.83 25.68 -3.73
CA GLN A 69 -0.78 26.52 -3.13
C GLN A 69 -0.96 28.00 -3.44
N VAL A 70 -1.46 28.33 -4.62
CA VAL A 70 -1.71 29.71 -5.05
C VAL A 70 -3.13 30.21 -4.76
N GLY A 71 -3.98 29.39 -4.11
CA GLY A 71 -5.33 29.77 -3.67
C GLY A 71 -6.44 29.62 -4.71
N PHE A 72 -6.16 29.01 -5.86
CA PHE A 72 -7.11 28.74 -6.94
C PHE A 72 -7.87 27.43 -6.65
N ILE A 73 -8.70 27.45 -5.60
CA ILE A 73 -9.33 26.23 -5.04
C ILE A 73 -10.35 25.60 -6.00
N GLU A 74 -11.13 26.41 -6.72
CA GLU A 74 -12.12 25.91 -7.70
C GLU A 74 -11.43 25.25 -8.88
N GLN A 75 -10.37 25.86 -9.41
CA GLN A 75 -9.60 25.26 -10.51
C GLN A 75 -8.89 23.99 -10.05
N ALA A 76 -8.44 23.93 -8.79
CA ALA A 76 -7.88 22.71 -8.23
C ALA A 76 -8.93 21.59 -8.14
N LEU A 77 -10.18 21.92 -7.78
CA LEU A 77 -11.29 20.96 -7.77
C LEU A 77 -11.47 20.31 -9.14
N ASP A 78 -11.49 21.11 -10.22
CA ASP A 78 -11.65 20.60 -11.59
C ASP A 78 -10.62 19.51 -11.91
N GLN A 79 -9.37 19.69 -11.49
CA GLN A 79 -8.30 18.70 -11.72
C GLN A 79 -8.59 17.37 -11.01
N TYR A 80 -9.03 17.41 -9.76
CA TYR A 80 -9.33 16.19 -9.00
C TYR A 80 -10.62 15.51 -9.46
N ILE A 81 -11.59 16.28 -9.96
CA ILE A 81 -12.79 15.73 -10.59
C ILE A 81 -12.39 14.98 -11.86
N GLU A 82 -11.52 15.54 -12.69
CA GLU A 82 -11.04 14.87 -13.90
C GLU A 82 -10.27 13.57 -13.60
N ILE A 83 -9.47 13.55 -12.52
CA ILE A 83 -8.82 12.31 -12.05
C ILE A 83 -9.88 11.27 -11.63
N TRP A 84 -10.90 11.69 -10.91
CA TRP A 84 -11.97 10.79 -10.44
C TRP A 84 -12.80 10.22 -11.59
N GLU A 85 -13.12 11.03 -12.60
CA GLU A 85 -13.90 10.64 -13.78
C GLU A 85 -13.12 9.75 -14.76
N SER A 86 -11.79 9.78 -14.71
CA SER A 86 -10.95 9.00 -15.62
C SER A 86 -11.22 7.50 -15.53
N GLU A 87 -11.44 6.86 -16.68
CA GLU A 87 -11.58 5.40 -16.78
C GLU A 87 -10.28 4.64 -16.46
N LYS A 88 -9.15 5.35 -16.51
CA LYS A 88 -7.81 4.77 -16.33
C LYS A 88 -7.35 4.74 -14.86
N THR A 89 -8.12 5.35 -13.96
CA THR A 89 -7.81 5.35 -12.52
C THR A 89 -8.40 4.13 -11.83
N ASN A 90 -7.60 3.51 -10.95
CA ASN A 90 -8.10 2.46 -10.08
C ASN A 90 -8.91 3.04 -8.91
N SER A 91 -9.55 2.16 -8.14
CA SER A 91 -10.38 2.55 -6.98
C SER A 91 -9.62 3.41 -5.97
N PHE A 92 -8.34 3.13 -5.73
CA PHE A 92 -7.51 3.89 -4.81
C PHE A 92 -7.29 5.33 -5.29
N ALA A 93 -6.89 5.52 -6.55
CA ALA A 93 -6.70 6.85 -7.13
C ALA A 93 -8.00 7.65 -7.18
N ARG A 94 -9.13 7.00 -7.51
CA ARG A 94 -10.45 7.64 -7.44
C ARG A 94 -10.81 8.05 -6.01
N ALA A 95 -10.56 7.18 -5.02
CA ALA A 95 -10.80 7.51 -3.63
C ALA A 95 -9.96 8.71 -3.17
N GLU A 96 -8.67 8.75 -3.52
CA GLU A 96 -7.79 9.86 -3.17
C GLU A 96 -8.22 11.18 -3.82
N ALA A 97 -8.58 11.17 -5.11
CA ALA A 97 -9.08 12.33 -5.81
C ALA A 97 -10.41 12.83 -5.20
N ALA A 98 -11.34 11.93 -4.91
CA ALA A 98 -12.61 12.27 -4.26
C ALA A 98 -12.41 12.80 -2.83
N SER A 99 -11.50 12.21 -2.05
CA SER A 99 -11.16 12.71 -0.71
C SER A 99 -10.59 14.13 -0.78
N THR A 100 -9.73 14.38 -1.77
CA THR A 100 -9.12 15.70 -1.98
C THR A 100 -10.17 16.72 -2.40
N ALA A 101 -11.04 16.38 -3.34
CA ALA A 101 -12.16 17.24 -3.73
C ALA A 101 -13.07 17.57 -2.53
N GLY A 102 -13.42 16.56 -1.71
CA GLY A 102 -14.21 16.78 -0.49
C GLY A 102 -13.55 17.76 0.48
N LYS A 103 -12.23 17.66 0.68
CA LYS A 103 -11.46 18.61 1.51
C LYS A 103 -11.42 20.02 0.92
N LEU A 104 -11.43 20.17 -0.41
CA LEU A 104 -11.48 21.48 -1.05
C LEU A 104 -12.85 22.13 -0.89
N TYR A 105 -13.94 21.37 -1.05
CA TYR A 105 -15.29 21.88 -0.74
C TYR A 105 -15.43 22.28 0.72
N LEU A 106 -14.82 21.54 1.66
CA LEU A 106 -14.74 21.95 3.06
C LEU A 106 -14.05 23.31 3.24
N LYS A 107 -12.94 23.56 2.54
CA LYS A 107 -12.24 24.86 2.58
C LYS A 107 -13.11 26.00 2.03
N LEU A 108 -13.98 25.70 1.06
CA LEU A 108 -14.98 26.62 0.52
C LEU A 108 -16.22 26.78 1.41
N GLY A 109 -16.28 26.08 2.56
CA GLY A 109 -17.45 26.09 3.45
C GLY A 109 -18.65 25.31 2.90
N ASN A 110 -18.50 24.60 1.78
CA ASN A 110 -19.58 23.90 1.12
C ASN A 110 -19.71 22.47 1.63
N CYS A 111 -20.44 22.31 2.74
CA CYS A 111 -20.60 21.01 3.41
C CYS A 111 -21.41 19.99 2.59
N LYS A 112 -22.38 20.46 1.79
CA LYS A 112 -23.22 19.59 0.96
C LYS A 112 -22.37 18.89 -0.10
N GLU A 113 -21.58 19.65 -0.82
CA GLU A 113 -20.73 19.12 -1.89
C GLU A 113 -19.56 18.34 -1.29
N ALA A 114 -19.00 18.81 -0.16
CA ALA A 114 -18.00 18.05 0.56
C ALA A 114 -18.49 16.63 0.91
N LEU A 115 -19.71 16.47 1.43
CA LEU A 115 -20.27 15.16 1.75
C LEU A 115 -20.39 14.26 0.53
N VAL A 116 -20.87 14.78 -0.60
CA VAL A 116 -20.95 14.02 -1.85
C VAL A 116 -19.59 13.41 -2.21
N TRP A 117 -18.52 14.21 -2.13
CA TRP A 117 -17.18 13.76 -2.48
C TRP A 117 -16.53 12.86 -1.42
N LEU A 118 -16.77 13.12 -0.14
CA LEU A 118 -16.28 12.27 0.95
C LEU A 118 -16.94 10.88 0.92
N PHE A 119 -18.25 10.79 0.64
CA PHE A 119 -18.93 9.50 0.48
C PHE A 119 -18.49 8.75 -0.79
N ARG A 120 -18.19 9.46 -1.89
CA ARG A 120 -17.55 8.85 -3.07
C ARG A 120 -16.19 8.25 -2.72
N SER A 121 -15.40 8.94 -1.90
CA SER A 121 -14.10 8.45 -1.42
C SER A 121 -14.25 7.20 -0.55
N GLU A 122 -15.23 7.21 0.37
CA GLU A 122 -15.53 6.07 1.24
C GLU A 122 -15.96 4.85 0.42
N ALA A 123 -16.90 5.03 -0.52
CA ALA A 123 -17.39 3.96 -1.37
C ALA A 123 -16.28 3.34 -2.24
N ALA A 124 -15.33 4.14 -2.71
CA ALA A 124 -14.21 3.67 -3.52
C ALA A 124 -13.09 3.01 -2.69
N ASN A 125 -12.92 3.39 -1.42
CA ASN A 125 -11.94 2.79 -0.53
C ASN A 125 -12.39 2.83 0.95
N PRO A 126 -13.14 1.81 1.41
CA PRO A 126 -13.67 1.76 2.77
C PRO A 126 -12.60 1.72 3.86
N GLU A 127 -11.38 1.24 3.55
CA GLU A 127 -10.28 1.18 4.52
C GLU A 127 -9.81 2.55 5.01
N ASN A 128 -10.18 3.63 4.32
CA ASN A 128 -9.84 5.00 4.70
C ASN A 128 -10.92 5.67 5.55
N LEU A 129 -11.98 4.97 5.95
CA LEU A 129 -13.12 5.54 6.69
C LEU A 129 -12.67 6.30 7.95
N ASP A 130 -11.74 5.75 8.72
CA ASP A 130 -11.24 6.38 9.96
C ASP A 130 -10.68 7.79 9.73
N LYS A 131 -10.15 8.07 8.52
CA LYS A 131 -9.63 9.39 8.14
C LYS A 131 -10.72 10.33 7.62
N LEU A 132 -11.79 9.79 7.05
CA LEU A 132 -12.89 10.54 6.46
C LEU A 132 -13.97 10.89 7.49
N GLN A 133 -14.21 10.01 8.47
CA GLN A 133 -15.30 10.12 9.44
C GLN A 133 -15.34 11.48 10.17
N PRO A 134 -14.22 12.03 10.68
CA PRO A 134 -14.27 13.34 11.35
C PRO A 134 -14.71 14.47 10.41
N LEU A 135 -14.32 14.40 9.13
CA LEU A 135 -14.70 15.38 8.11
C LEU A 135 -16.19 15.25 7.75
N ILE A 136 -16.67 14.01 7.63
CA ILE A 136 -18.07 13.69 7.39
C ILE A 136 -18.94 14.19 8.54
N ASP A 137 -18.61 13.85 9.78
CA ASP A 137 -19.38 14.24 10.97
C ASP A 137 -19.46 15.77 11.12
N THR A 138 -18.35 16.46 10.83
CA THR A 138 -18.29 17.93 10.80
C THR A 138 -19.28 18.54 9.80
N CYS A 139 -19.46 17.92 8.64
CA CYS A 139 -20.44 18.37 7.65
C CYS A 139 -21.87 17.96 8.00
N VAL A 140 -22.08 16.70 8.40
CA VAL A 140 -23.42 16.17 8.70
C VAL A 140 -24.10 16.99 9.79
N THR A 141 -23.35 17.42 10.81
CA THR A 141 -23.86 18.28 11.90
C THR A 141 -24.26 19.69 11.44
N LYS A 142 -23.74 20.18 10.31
CA LYS A 142 -24.05 21.51 9.75
C LYS A 142 -25.16 21.50 8.70
N VAL A 143 -25.41 20.33 8.10
CA VAL A 143 -26.40 20.17 7.02
C VAL A 143 -27.75 19.68 7.54
N LYS A 144 -27.77 18.99 8.69
CA LYS A 144 -28.99 18.69 9.45
C LYS A 144 -29.50 19.93 10.16
#